data_AF-A0A968Y5X4-F1
#
_entry.id   AF-A0A968Y5X4-F1
#
_cell.length_a   1.000
_cell.length_b   1.000
_cell.length_c   1.000
_cell.angle_alpha   90.00
_cell.angle_beta   90.00
_cell.angle_gamma   90.00
#
_symmetry.space_group_name_H-M   'P 1'
#
loop_
_entity.id
_entity.type
_entity.pdbx_description
1 polymer ?
#
loop_
_entity_poly.entity_id
_entity_poly.type
_entity_poly.pdbx_seq_one_letter_code
_entity_poly.pdbx_strand_id
1 'polypeptide(L)'
;MATFTVNGSGDTINPNDGVTTLREAINQAANNPGRDTILINNSVLLNSSLPTLGTGNAIDFIGSNPAITINGNNRQIFTINGANVSFTNLTIRNGVAIGGSGTRGGGGGLGAGGALFINQGNVTANNVTFSNNFALGGNGSNGRGDGGSGGNDSS
;
A
#
# COMPACT_ATOMS: atom_id res chain seq x y z
N MET A 1 16.55 -15.44 -4.34
CA MET A 1 15.41 -15.06 -5.20
C MET A 1 14.43 -16.20 -5.22
N ALA A 2 13.41 -16.11 -4.38
CA ALA A 2 12.25 -16.98 -4.38
C ALA A 2 11.13 -16.37 -5.22
N THR A 3 10.17 -17.19 -5.63
CA THR A 3 8.92 -16.75 -6.25
C THR A 3 7.74 -17.26 -5.43
N PHE A 4 6.91 -16.34 -4.94
CA PHE A 4 5.68 -16.65 -4.22
C PHE A 4 4.49 -16.37 -5.14
N THR A 5 3.64 -17.36 -5.38
CA THR A 5 2.50 -17.22 -6.31
C THR A 5 1.22 -16.94 -5.53
N VAL A 6 0.56 -15.83 -5.85
CA VAL A 6 -0.76 -15.48 -5.33
C VAL A 6 -1.82 -16.09 -6.24
N ASN A 7 -2.55 -17.07 -5.72
CA ASN A 7 -3.68 -17.71 -6.39
C ASN A 7 -5.02 -17.48 -5.67
N GLY A 8 -4.99 -17.00 -4.42
CA GLY A 8 -6.16 -16.58 -3.66
C GLY A 8 -6.61 -15.16 -3.99
N SER A 9 -7.92 -14.92 -4.03
CA SER A 9 -8.51 -13.58 -4.22
C SER A 9 -8.80 -12.84 -2.92
N GLY A 10 -8.74 -13.54 -1.78
CA GLY A 10 -8.98 -12.99 -0.45
C GLY A 10 -7.73 -12.42 0.21
N ASP A 11 -7.88 -12.02 1.48
CA ASP A 11 -6.86 -11.36 2.30
C ASP A 11 -6.80 -11.96 3.72
N THR A 12 -7.06 -13.26 3.83
CA THR A 12 -6.96 -14.02 5.08
C THR A 12 -5.65 -14.78 5.10
N ILE A 13 -4.97 -14.83 6.26
CA ILE A 13 -3.79 -15.67 6.45
C ILE A 13 -4.28 -17.05 6.91
N ASN A 14 -4.16 -18.05 6.05
CA ASN A 14 -4.44 -19.45 6.36
C ASN A 14 -3.56 -20.37 5.50
N PRO A 15 -2.37 -20.78 5.98
CA PRO A 15 -1.44 -21.58 5.19
C PRO A 15 -1.94 -23.00 4.86
N ASN A 16 -3.08 -23.43 5.40
CA ASN A 16 -3.60 -24.79 5.27
C ASN A 16 -4.84 -24.91 4.36
N ASP A 17 -5.26 -23.84 3.67
CA ASP A 17 -6.41 -23.87 2.75
C ASP A 17 -6.05 -24.16 1.29
N GLY A 18 -4.76 -24.35 0.99
CA GLY A 18 -4.27 -24.64 -0.35
C GLY A 18 -4.26 -23.45 -1.31
N VAL A 19 -4.55 -22.23 -0.81
CA VAL A 19 -4.35 -20.98 -1.53
C VAL A 19 -3.29 -20.14 -0.84
N THR A 20 -2.77 -19.15 -1.56
CA THR A 20 -1.84 -18.16 -1.05
C THR A 20 -2.40 -16.80 -1.43
N THR A 21 -2.71 -16.01 -0.42
CA THR A 21 -3.14 -14.62 -0.54
C THR A 21 -1.94 -13.70 -0.75
N LEU A 22 -2.20 -12.48 -1.22
CA LEU A 22 -1.15 -11.47 -1.36
C LEU A 22 -0.44 -11.17 -0.03
N ARG A 23 -1.18 -11.14 1.07
CA ARG A 23 -0.63 -10.90 2.40
C ARG A 23 0.31 -12.02 2.84
N GLU A 24 -0.04 -13.27 2.57
CA GLU A 24 0.83 -14.41 2.86
C GLU A 24 2.11 -14.36 2.02
N ALA A 25 1.99 -14.10 0.72
CA ALA A 25 3.16 -13.97 -0.16
C ALA A 25 4.08 -12.83 0.29
N ILE A 26 3.53 -11.70 0.73
CA ILE A 26 4.30 -10.59 1.31
C ILE A 26 5.01 -11.01 2.60
N ASN A 27 4.30 -11.68 3.51
CA ASN A 27 4.91 -12.15 4.75
C ASN A 27 6.04 -13.15 4.49
N GLN A 28 5.89 -14.03 3.51
CA GLN A 28 6.92 -14.99 3.13
C GLN A 28 8.14 -14.28 2.50
N ALA A 29 7.93 -13.39 1.54
CA ALA A 29 8.99 -12.62 0.89
C ALA A 29 9.73 -11.69 1.87
N ALA A 30 9.01 -11.04 2.79
CA ALA A 30 9.61 -10.14 3.78
C ALA A 30 10.52 -10.87 4.78
N ASN A 31 10.30 -12.17 4.99
CA ASN A 31 11.12 -13.02 5.85
C ASN A 31 12.19 -13.82 5.08
N ASN A 32 12.27 -13.67 3.76
CA ASN A 32 13.24 -14.35 2.93
C ASN A 32 14.35 -13.38 2.48
N PRO A 33 15.64 -13.70 2.70
CA PRO A 33 16.73 -12.82 2.31
C PRO A 33 16.86 -12.63 0.79
N GLY A 34 17.12 -11.38 0.39
CA GLY A 34 17.43 -11.01 -0.99
C GLY A 34 16.23 -10.45 -1.75
N ARG A 35 16.37 -10.36 -3.08
CA ARG A 35 15.31 -9.88 -3.97
C ARG A 35 14.40 -11.05 -4.35
N ASP A 36 13.11 -10.89 -4.10
CA ASP A 36 12.08 -11.90 -4.36
C ASP A 36 11.02 -11.41 -5.34
N THR A 37 10.30 -12.37 -5.91
CA THR A 37 9.17 -12.10 -6.81
C THR A 37 7.87 -12.58 -6.18
N ILE A 38 6.85 -11.73 -6.23
CA ILE A 38 5.47 -12.10 -5.94
C ILE A 38 4.71 -12.08 -7.27
N LEU A 39 4.39 -13.27 -7.78
CA LEU A 39 3.62 -13.45 -9.00
C LEU A 39 2.13 -13.49 -8.65
N ILE A 40 1.37 -12.51 -9.15
CA ILE A 40 -0.04 -12.35 -8.85
C ILE A 40 -0.88 -12.89 -10.01
N ASN A 41 -1.43 -14.10 -9.83
CA ASN A 41 -2.21 -14.79 -10.85
C ASN A 41 -3.71 -14.51 -10.76
N ASN A 42 -4.19 -13.97 -9.63
CA ASN A 42 -5.59 -13.68 -9.40
C ASN A 42 -5.79 -12.25 -8.89
N SER A 43 -6.93 -11.64 -9.21
CA SER A 43 -7.26 -10.33 -8.65
C SER A 43 -7.59 -10.46 -7.17
N VAL A 44 -7.13 -9.48 -6.38
CA VAL A 44 -7.18 -9.50 -4.91
C VAL A 44 -8.12 -8.43 -4.39
N LEU A 45 -8.92 -8.77 -3.38
CA LEU A 45 -9.73 -7.84 -2.60
C LEU A 45 -9.23 -7.81 -1.15
N LEU A 46 -8.79 -6.64 -0.69
CA LEU A 46 -8.27 -6.49 0.66
C LEU A 46 -9.37 -6.35 1.71
N ASN A 47 -9.11 -6.89 2.90
CA ASN A 47 -9.93 -6.67 4.10
C ASN A 47 -9.29 -5.65 5.06
N SER A 48 -7.97 -5.45 4.92
CA SER A 48 -7.15 -4.56 5.74
C SER A 48 -5.93 -4.08 4.95
N SER A 49 -5.23 -3.06 5.44
CA SER A 49 -3.97 -2.62 4.82
C SER A 49 -2.93 -3.72 4.81
N LEU A 50 -2.15 -3.83 3.73
CA LEU A 50 -1.06 -4.81 3.66
C LEU A 50 0.06 -4.45 4.65
N PRO A 51 0.91 -5.41 5.04
CA PRO A 51 2.06 -5.12 5.89
C PRO A 51 2.99 -4.06 5.27
N THR A 52 3.55 -3.19 6.10
CA THR A 52 4.56 -2.23 5.68
C THR A 52 5.81 -2.95 5.18
N LEU A 53 6.29 -2.57 4.00
CA LEU A 53 7.54 -3.07 3.43
C LEU A 53 8.70 -2.22 3.95
N GLY A 54 9.58 -2.83 4.75
CA GLY A 54 10.63 -2.17 5.50
C GLY A 54 12.02 -2.29 4.87
N THR A 55 13.00 -1.64 5.51
CA THR A 55 14.43 -1.81 5.19
C THR A 55 14.83 -3.27 5.09
N GLY A 56 15.53 -3.61 4.01
CA GLY A 56 15.97 -4.98 3.72
C GLY A 56 14.98 -5.77 2.86
N ASN A 57 13.73 -5.32 2.70
CA ASN A 57 12.81 -5.93 1.74
C ASN A 57 13.14 -5.45 0.31
N ALA A 58 13.27 -6.42 -0.60
CA ALA A 58 13.42 -6.18 -2.03
C ALA A 58 12.43 -7.08 -2.79
N ILE A 59 11.32 -6.53 -3.27
CA ILE A 59 10.20 -7.34 -3.79
C ILE A 59 9.72 -6.83 -5.14
N ASP A 60 9.58 -7.74 -6.10
CA ASP A 60 8.98 -7.50 -7.40
C ASP A 60 7.56 -8.07 -7.44
N PHE A 61 6.57 -7.19 -7.45
CA PHE A 61 5.16 -7.54 -7.64
C PHE A 61 4.85 -7.58 -9.13
N ILE A 62 4.49 -8.74 -9.65
CA ILE A 62 4.25 -8.96 -11.08
C ILE A 62 2.85 -9.53 -11.26
N GLY A 63 1.96 -8.81 -11.94
CA GLY A 63 0.71 -9.36 -12.42
C GLY A 63 0.97 -10.32 -13.58
N SER A 64 0.31 -11.49 -13.55
CA SER A 64 0.42 -12.48 -14.63
C SER A 64 -0.08 -11.96 -15.99
N ASN A 65 -0.93 -10.94 -15.95
CA ASN A 65 -1.37 -10.15 -17.08
C ASN A 65 -1.83 -8.75 -16.61
N PRO A 66 -1.96 -7.75 -17.50
CA PRO A 66 -2.30 -6.39 -17.13
C PRO A 66 -3.69 -6.18 -16.49
N ALA A 67 -4.60 -7.16 -16.59
CA ALA A 67 -5.94 -7.07 -16.00
C ALA A 67 -5.96 -7.44 -14.50
N ILE A 68 -4.84 -7.95 -13.96
CA ILE A 68 -4.74 -8.29 -12.54
C ILE A 68 -4.94 -7.04 -11.68
N THR A 69 -5.94 -7.10 -10.81
CA THR A 69 -6.29 -6.02 -9.91
C THR A 69 -5.84 -6.31 -8.48
N ILE A 70 -5.32 -5.29 -7.80
CA ILE A 70 -5.29 -5.19 -6.34
C ILE A 70 -6.30 -4.12 -5.91
N ASN A 71 -7.41 -4.55 -5.30
CA ASN A 71 -8.49 -3.68 -4.87
C ASN A 71 -8.38 -3.43 -3.37
N GLY A 72 -8.09 -2.18 -3.00
CA GLY A 72 -7.90 -1.76 -1.61
C GLY A 72 -9.17 -1.75 -0.78
N ASN A 73 -10.36 -1.82 -1.38
CA ASN A 73 -11.63 -1.82 -0.67
C ASN A 73 -11.73 -0.68 0.37
N ASN A 74 -11.34 0.52 -0.04
CA ASN A 74 -11.25 1.72 0.80
C ASN A 74 -10.23 1.64 1.95
N ARG A 75 -9.15 0.86 1.77
CA ARG A 75 -8.00 0.80 2.69
C ARG A 75 -6.75 1.33 2.01
N GLN A 76 -5.79 1.82 2.79
CA GLN A 76 -4.45 2.07 2.27
C GLN A 76 -3.84 0.73 1.83
N ILE A 77 -3.36 0.63 0.58
CA ILE A 77 -2.92 -0.64 0.00
C ILE A 77 -1.45 -0.92 0.35
N PHE A 78 -0.51 -0.15 -0.19
CA PHE A 78 0.93 -0.34 0.01
C PHE A 78 1.57 0.79 0.81
N THR A 79 2.37 0.43 1.81
CA THR A 79 3.20 1.35 2.58
C THR A 79 4.66 0.90 2.51
N ILE A 80 5.51 1.78 1.99
CA ILE A 80 6.93 1.54 1.78
C ILE A 80 7.72 2.42 2.75
N ASN A 81 8.53 1.78 3.60
CA ASN A 81 9.38 2.44 4.59
C ASN A 81 10.78 1.84 4.61
N GLY A 82 11.56 2.13 3.57
CA GLY A 82 12.95 1.70 3.40
C GLY A 82 13.15 0.52 2.45
N ALA A 83 12.10 0.04 1.79
CA ALA A 83 12.18 -1.11 0.87
C ALA A 83 12.49 -0.70 -0.59
N ASN A 84 12.98 -1.67 -1.38
CA ASN A 84 13.12 -1.56 -2.83
C ASN A 84 12.02 -2.39 -3.50
N VAL A 85 11.09 -1.74 -4.18
CA VAL A 85 9.88 -2.41 -4.69
C VAL A 85 9.68 -2.12 -6.16
N SER A 86 9.27 -3.12 -6.93
CA SER A 86 8.74 -2.89 -8.27
C SER A 86 7.33 -3.44 -8.43
N PHE A 87 6.52 -2.76 -9.22
CA PHE A 87 5.17 -3.17 -9.61
C PHE A 87 5.13 -3.27 -11.13
N THR A 88 4.70 -4.42 -11.65
CA THR A 88 4.61 -4.66 -13.10
C THR A 88 3.29 -5.29 -13.50
N ASN A 89 2.62 -4.77 -14.53
CA ASN A 89 1.37 -5.31 -15.10
C ASN A 89 0.22 -5.43 -14.08
N LEU A 90 -0.08 -4.35 -13.35
CA LEU A 90 -1.10 -4.36 -12.29
C LEU A 90 -2.06 -3.18 -12.41
N THR A 91 -3.31 -3.39 -12.00
CA THR A 91 -4.24 -2.30 -11.67
C THR A 91 -4.37 -2.21 -10.15
N ILE A 92 -3.94 -1.10 -9.55
CA ILE A 92 -4.02 -0.84 -8.12
C ILE A 92 -5.11 0.20 -7.89
N ARG A 93 -6.22 -0.19 -7.26
CA ARG A 93 -7.43 0.66 -7.21
C ARG A 93 -8.18 0.64 -5.90
N ASN A 94 -9.04 1.65 -5.73
CA ASN A 94 -9.92 1.83 -4.59
C ASN A 94 -9.17 1.82 -3.24
N GLY A 95 -7.93 2.29 -3.24
CA GLY A 95 -7.13 2.49 -2.05
C GLY A 95 -7.46 3.83 -1.41
N VAL A 96 -7.68 3.87 -0.10
CA VAL A 96 -8.05 5.10 0.61
C VAL A 96 -7.20 5.27 1.87
N ALA A 97 -6.53 6.41 1.99
CA ALA A 97 -5.84 6.84 3.21
C ALA A 97 -6.57 8.06 3.78
N ILE A 98 -6.94 8.03 5.06
CA ILE A 98 -7.64 9.11 5.76
C ILE A 98 -6.78 9.58 6.93
N GLY A 99 -6.44 10.87 6.95
CA GLY A 99 -5.75 11.49 8.06
C GLY A 99 -6.61 11.58 9.31
N GLY A 100 -5.99 11.45 10.48
CA GLY A 100 -6.70 11.61 11.75
C GLY A 100 -7.30 13.01 11.91
N SER A 101 -8.44 13.14 12.58
CA SER A 101 -8.99 14.47 12.88
C SER A 101 -8.13 15.20 13.92
N GLY A 102 -7.98 16.51 13.75
CA GLY A 102 -7.34 17.37 14.72
C GLY A 102 -8.12 17.40 16.04
N THR A 103 -7.42 17.71 17.13
CA THR A 103 -8.04 17.88 18.45
C THR A 103 -7.48 19.15 19.12
N ARG A 104 -8.27 19.79 19.99
CA ARG A 104 -7.83 20.93 20.83
C ARG A 104 -7.22 22.11 20.05
N GLY A 105 -7.81 22.51 18.93
CA GLY A 105 -7.28 23.55 18.05
C GLY A 105 -6.24 23.05 17.05
N GLY A 106 -5.87 21.77 17.09
CA GLY A 106 -4.99 21.14 16.11
C GLY A 106 -5.63 21.00 14.73
N GLY A 107 -4.79 21.06 13.70
CA GLY A 107 -5.14 20.74 12.31
C GLY A 107 -5.35 19.24 12.08
N GLY A 108 -5.93 18.90 10.94
CA GLY A 108 -6.12 17.51 10.53
C GLY A 108 -4.83 16.83 10.11
N GLY A 109 -4.74 15.52 10.34
CA GLY A 109 -3.61 14.68 9.96
C GLY A 109 -3.54 14.42 8.45
N LEU A 110 -2.40 13.88 8.02
CA LEU A 110 -2.12 13.58 6.63
C LEU A 110 -2.86 12.31 6.15
N GLY A 111 -3.55 12.40 5.00
CA GLY A 111 -4.01 11.23 4.26
C GLY A 111 -2.91 10.69 3.35
N ALA A 112 -1.96 9.94 3.91
CA ALA A 112 -0.72 9.59 3.21
C ALA A 112 -0.94 8.50 2.14
N GLY A 113 -1.42 8.84 0.94
CA GLY A 113 -1.45 7.95 -0.25
C GLY A 113 -2.34 6.71 -0.13
N GLY A 114 -3.50 6.69 -0.80
CA GLY A 114 -4.46 5.58 -0.72
C GLY A 114 -3.99 4.27 -1.36
N ALA A 115 -3.37 4.31 -2.53
CA ALA A 115 -2.81 3.11 -3.16
C ALA A 115 -1.38 2.82 -2.70
N LEU A 116 -0.55 3.86 -2.65
CA LEU A 116 0.88 3.72 -2.43
C LEU A 116 1.36 4.92 -1.62
N PHE A 117 1.97 4.64 -0.48
CA PHE A 117 2.68 5.60 0.33
C PHE A 117 4.15 5.22 0.42
N ILE A 118 5.04 6.16 0.14
CA ILE A 118 6.49 5.95 0.17
C ILE A 118 7.07 6.94 1.17
N ASN A 119 7.43 6.45 2.35
CA ASN A 119 8.15 7.23 3.35
C ASN A 119 9.66 7.26 3.04
N GLN A 120 10.20 6.11 2.62
CA GLN A 120 11.59 5.93 2.24
C GLN A 120 11.70 4.70 1.32
N GLY A 121 12.71 4.64 0.45
CA GLY A 121 12.99 3.49 -0.41
C GLY A 121 12.92 3.83 -1.89
N ASN A 122 13.09 2.82 -2.75
CA ASN A 122 12.98 2.97 -4.19
C ASN A 122 11.75 2.22 -4.69
N VAL A 123 10.91 2.88 -5.49
CA VAL A 123 9.74 2.25 -6.08
C VAL A 123 9.72 2.47 -7.59
N THR A 124 9.55 1.38 -8.33
CA THR A 124 9.38 1.40 -9.78
C THR A 124 7.99 0.88 -10.14
N ALA A 125 7.26 1.58 -11.00
CA ALA A 125 5.99 1.12 -11.56
C ALA A 125 6.13 1.01 -13.08
N ASN A 126 5.90 -0.18 -13.63
CA ASN A 126 5.97 -0.45 -15.07
C ASN A 126 4.64 -1.06 -15.53
N ASN A 127 3.95 -0.39 -16.46
CA ASN A 127 2.63 -0.83 -16.92
C ASN A 127 1.65 -1.06 -15.75
N VAL A 128 1.55 -0.04 -14.88
CA VAL A 128 0.66 -0.06 -13.71
C VAL A 128 -0.39 1.03 -13.87
N THR A 129 -1.65 0.67 -13.64
CA THR A 129 -2.77 1.63 -13.58
C THR A 129 -3.13 1.88 -12.12
N PHE A 130 -3.11 3.15 -11.70
CA PHE A 130 -3.68 3.58 -10.43
C PHE A 130 -5.05 4.23 -10.68
N SER A 131 -6.13 3.71 -10.10
CA SER A 131 -7.48 4.26 -10.30
C SER A 131 -8.31 4.32 -9.02
N ASN A 132 -9.14 5.37 -8.89
CA ASN A 132 -10.04 5.57 -7.74
C ASN A 132 -9.33 5.48 -6.37
N ASN A 133 -8.09 5.98 -6.29
CA ASN A 133 -7.33 6.01 -5.05
C ASN A 133 -7.42 7.40 -4.43
N PHE A 134 -7.65 7.47 -3.11
CA PHE A 134 -7.87 8.74 -2.40
C PHE A 134 -6.89 8.92 -1.24
N ALA A 135 -6.32 10.12 -1.17
CA ALA A 135 -5.49 10.61 -0.08
C ALA A 135 -6.25 11.78 0.58
N LEU A 136 -6.96 11.49 1.68
CA LEU A 136 -7.88 12.43 2.32
C LEU A 136 -7.26 12.96 3.61
N GLY A 137 -7.03 14.27 3.68
CA GLY A 137 -6.64 14.92 4.92
C GLY A 137 -7.71 14.76 6.00
N GLY A 138 -7.27 14.78 7.25
CA GLY A 138 -8.19 14.81 8.38
C GLY A 138 -8.89 16.16 8.52
N ASN A 139 -10.02 16.17 9.22
CA ASN A 139 -10.69 17.42 9.57
C ASN A 139 -9.87 18.18 10.63
N GLY A 140 -9.75 19.51 10.50
CA GLY A 140 -9.29 20.35 11.60
C GLY A 140 -10.30 20.38 12.74
N SER A 141 -9.87 20.78 13.95
CA SER A 141 -10.79 20.97 15.07
C SER A 141 -11.31 22.40 15.16
N ASN A 142 -12.60 22.55 15.50
CA ASN A 142 -13.23 23.84 15.79
C ASN A 142 -12.83 24.33 17.20
N GLY A 143 -11.55 24.58 17.42
CA GLY A 143 -11.07 25.27 18.62
C GLY A 143 -10.94 26.76 18.35
N ARG A 144 -11.28 27.63 19.31
CA ARG A 144 -10.95 29.07 19.30
C ARG A 144 -9.45 29.29 19.55
N GLY A 145 -8.58 28.62 18.78
CA GLY A 145 -7.13 28.72 18.87
C GLY A 145 -6.58 29.40 17.63
N ASP A 146 -5.68 30.35 17.81
CA ASP A 146 -5.02 31.11 16.76
C ASP A 146 -4.48 30.15 15.69
N GLY A 147 -4.97 30.30 14.45
CA GLY A 147 -4.68 29.37 13.36
C GLY A 147 -3.19 29.10 13.21
N GLY A 148 -2.80 27.82 13.15
CA GLY A 148 -1.41 27.43 12.96
C GLY A 148 -0.83 27.98 11.66
N SER A 149 0.41 28.44 11.72
CA SER A 149 1.16 28.97 10.58
C SER A 149 1.17 27.97 9.44
N GLY A 150 0.43 28.28 8.36
CA GLY A 150 0.53 27.53 7.11
C GLY A 150 1.99 27.49 6.66
N GLY A 151 2.46 26.30 6.26
CA GLY A 151 3.84 26.10 5.81
C GLY A 151 4.16 27.05 4.66
N ASN A 152 5.24 27.80 4.80
CA ASN A 152 5.80 28.59 3.70
C ASN A 152 6.38 27.60 2.68
N ASP A 153 5.70 27.45 1.54
CA ASP A 153 6.25 26.76 0.39
C ASP A 153 7.27 27.71 -0.26
N SER A 154 8.55 27.54 0.07
CA SER A 154 9.63 28.23 -0.62
C SER A 154 9.92 27.49 -1.92
N SER A 155 9.40 28.02 -3.03
CA SER A 155 9.69 27.61 -4.41
C SER A 155 11.17 27.73 -4.75
#